data_AF-A0A4V3S4R8-F1
#
_entry.id   AF-A0A4V3S4R8-F1
#
_cell.length_a   1.000
_cell.length_b   1.000
_cell.length_c   1.000
_cell.angle_alpha   90.00
_cell.angle_beta   90.00
_cell.angle_gamma   90.00
#
_symmetry.space_group_name_H-M   'P 1'
#
loop_
_entity.id
_entity.type
_entity.pdbx_description
1 polymer ?
#
loop_
_entity_poly.entity_id
_entity_poly.type
_entity_poly.pdbx_seq_one_letter_code
_entity_poly.pdbx_strand_id
1 'polypeptide(L)'
;MWGAAARSAFSHRRAFLFTVGIGWALYGGLGIIGNPRYGTQRGLADVTHYVPMNILGWMWVACGVVAAFAGLVVNCPRVQAAGYTALAVPAGLWAGAFAASAATSYPDGAGSACGWGAFTVGVVLVSGMDDPLPPQLRKRVR
;
A
#
# COMPACT_ATOMS: atom_id res chain seq x y z
N MET A 1 -32.66 -6.50 24.02
CA MET A 1 -31.75 -7.60 23.64
C MET A 1 -30.54 -7.01 22.95
N TRP A 2 -29.52 -6.63 23.72
CA TRP A 2 -28.25 -6.15 23.17
C TRP A 2 -27.45 -7.38 22.75
N GLY A 3 -27.55 -7.71 21.46
CA GLY A 3 -26.77 -8.78 20.85
C GLY A 3 -25.29 -8.49 21.08
N ALA A 4 -24.63 -9.44 21.75
CA ALA A 4 -23.20 -9.44 21.98
C ALA A 4 -22.49 -8.95 20.72
N ALA A 5 -21.77 -7.82 20.84
CA ALA A 5 -20.85 -7.38 19.82
C ALA A 5 -19.94 -8.57 19.53
N ALA A 6 -20.17 -9.25 18.41
CA ALA A 6 -19.31 -10.31 17.94
C ALA A 6 -17.94 -9.67 17.85
N ARG A 7 -17.04 -9.99 18.80
CA ARG A 7 -15.66 -9.53 18.78
C ARG A 7 -15.13 -9.93 17.42
N SER A 8 -15.01 -8.96 16.51
CA SER A 8 -14.51 -9.20 15.17
C SER A 8 -13.14 -9.81 15.38
N ALA A 9 -12.95 -11.05 14.96
CA ALA A 9 -11.66 -11.69 15.10
C ALA A 9 -10.60 -10.79 14.44
N PHE A 10 -9.48 -10.62 15.13
CA PHE A 10 -8.37 -9.85 14.60
C PHE A 10 -7.94 -10.44 13.25
N SER A 11 -7.98 -9.62 12.19
CA SER A 11 -7.56 -10.00 10.84
C SER A 11 -6.23 -9.34 10.52
N HIS A 12 -5.23 -10.17 10.20
CA HIS A 12 -3.91 -9.72 9.79
C HIS A 12 -3.97 -8.96 8.46
N ARG A 13 -4.82 -9.35 7.51
CA ARG A 13 -5.08 -8.59 6.28
C ARG A 13 -5.51 -7.16 6.59
N ARG A 14 -6.54 -7.03 7.42
CA ARG A 14 -7.13 -5.73 7.76
C ARG A 14 -6.16 -4.86 8.54
N ALA A 15 -5.43 -5.46 9.48
CA ALA A 15 -4.37 -4.77 10.22
C ALA A 15 -3.23 -4.31 9.30
N PHE A 16 -2.86 -5.12 8.30
CA PHE A 16 -1.88 -4.77 7.28
C PHE A 16 -2.37 -3.59 6.43
N LEU A 17 -3.60 -3.64 5.90
CA LEU A 17 -4.21 -2.54 5.13
C LEU A 17 -4.21 -1.24 5.92
N PHE A 18 -4.62 -1.29 7.19
CA PHE A 18 -4.68 -0.12 8.05
C PHE A 18 -3.29 0.47 8.31
N THR A 19 -2.37 -0.37 8.78
CA THR A 19 -1.02 0.07 9.19
C THR A 19 -0.24 0.59 7.99
N VAL A 20 -0.21 -0.16 6.89
CA VAL A 20 0.51 0.23 5.67
C VAL A 20 -0.19 1.41 4.99
N GLY A 21 -1.52 1.47 5.00
CA GLY A 21 -2.29 2.59 4.46
C GLY A 21 -1.96 3.91 5.17
N ILE A 22 -1.91 3.90 6.52
CA ILE A 22 -1.44 5.05 7.29
C ILE A 22 0.01 5.39 6.93
N GLY A 23 0.88 4.37 6.81
CA GLY A 23 2.26 4.54 6.36
C GLY A 23 2.36 5.29 5.02
N TRP A 24 1.54 4.92 4.02
CA TRP A 24 1.44 5.64 2.73
C TRP A 24 0.89 7.04 2.83
N ALA A 25 -0.14 7.24 3.65
CA ALA A 25 -0.66 8.58 3.87
C ALA A 25 0.40 9.51 4.44
N LEU A 26 1.17 9.03 5.43
CA LEU A 26 2.24 9.80 6.06
C LEU A 26 3.46 9.94 5.14
N TYR A 27 3.82 8.90 4.38
CA TYR A 27 4.90 8.98 3.40
C TYR A 27 4.62 10.03 2.31
N GLY A 28 3.40 10.02 1.76
CA GLY A 28 2.97 11.04 0.80
C GLY A 28 2.90 12.44 1.41
N GLY A 29 2.22 12.58 2.55
CA GLY A 29 1.98 13.88 3.19
C GLY A 29 3.23 14.51 3.80
N LEU A 30 3.91 13.78 4.69
CA LEU A 30 5.08 14.30 5.41
C LEU A 30 6.38 14.14 4.61
N GLY A 31 6.52 13.00 3.92
CA GLY A 31 7.74 12.66 3.19
C GLY A 31 7.86 13.39 1.86
N ILE A 32 6.83 13.29 1.01
CA ILE A 32 6.88 13.83 -0.36
C ILE A 32 6.39 15.28 -0.41
N ILE A 33 5.21 15.57 0.12
CA ILE A 33 4.63 16.93 0.07
C ILE A 33 5.34 17.85 1.06
N GLY A 34 5.57 17.38 2.29
CA GLY A 34 6.22 18.17 3.35
C GLY A 34 7.72 18.39 3.17
N ASN A 35 8.40 17.52 2.44
CA ASN A 35 9.83 17.64 2.15
C ASN A 35 10.16 17.18 0.73
N PRO A 36 9.75 17.93 -0.30
CA PRO A 36 9.89 17.51 -1.67
C PRO A 36 11.36 17.51 -2.08
N ARG A 37 11.90 16.30 -2.18
CA ARG A 37 13.29 16.01 -2.53
C ARG A 37 13.48 15.97 -4.05
N TYR A 38 13.42 17.14 -4.68
CA TYR A 38 13.69 17.27 -6.12
C TYR A 38 15.15 16.90 -6.43
N GLY A 39 15.37 16.10 -7.48
CA GLY A 39 16.71 15.80 -8.01
C GLY A 39 17.61 14.87 -7.16
N THR A 40 17.21 14.52 -5.93
CA THR A 40 17.96 13.58 -5.06
C THR A 40 17.58 12.13 -5.30
N GLN A 41 16.42 11.86 -5.89
CA GLN A 41 16.06 10.53 -6.40
C GLN A 41 16.13 10.53 -7.93
N ARG A 42 17.35 10.39 -8.46
CA ARG A 42 17.63 10.41 -9.91
C ARG A 42 16.76 9.41 -10.69
N GLY A 43 16.42 8.26 -10.10
CA GLY A 43 15.55 7.26 -10.73
C GLY A 43 14.05 7.62 -10.81
N LEU A 44 13.62 8.76 -10.26
CA LEU A 44 12.27 9.30 -10.46
C LEU A 44 12.27 10.52 -11.39
N ALA A 45 13.44 10.98 -11.83
CA ALA A 45 13.56 12.18 -12.67
C ALA A 45 12.68 12.09 -13.92
N ASP A 46 12.66 10.93 -14.57
CA ASP A 46 11.87 10.66 -15.77
C ASP A 46 10.36 10.78 -15.53
N VAL A 47 9.86 10.28 -14.39
CA VAL A 47 8.43 10.43 -14.03
C VAL A 47 8.11 11.87 -13.66
N THR A 48 9.01 12.50 -12.91
CA THR A 48 8.81 13.88 -12.44
C THR A 48 8.88 14.93 -13.54
N HIS A 49 9.39 14.57 -14.72
CA HIS A 49 9.32 15.40 -15.92
C HIS A 49 7.88 15.60 -16.38
N TYR A 50 7.03 14.57 -16.25
CA TYR A 50 5.64 14.60 -16.68
C TYR A 50 4.66 14.87 -15.53
N VAL A 51 4.96 14.36 -14.34
CA VAL A 51 4.06 14.46 -13.18
C VAL A 51 4.78 15.15 -12.01
N PRO A 52 4.32 16.33 -11.57
CA PRO A 52 4.96 17.03 -10.46
C PRO A 52 4.96 16.20 -9.18
N MET A 53 6.03 16.32 -8.41
CA MET A 53 6.22 15.60 -7.14
C MET A 53 5.06 15.81 -6.15
N ASN A 54 4.39 16.97 -6.20
CA ASN A 54 3.21 17.24 -5.38
C ASN A 54 2.01 16.34 -5.75
N ILE A 55 1.75 16.14 -7.05
CA ILE A 55 0.66 15.25 -7.52
C ILE A 55 0.96 13.81 -7.12
N LEU A 56 2.22 13.41 -7.31
CA LEU A 56 2.72 12.12 -6.87
C LEU A 56 2.55 11.93 -5.35
N GLY A 57 2.91 12.93 -4.54
CA GLY A 57 2.69 12.91 -3.10
C GLY A 57 1.21 12.74 -2.73
N TRP A 58 0.32 13.48 -3.37
CA TRP A 58 -1.13 13.34 -3.15
C TRP A 58 -1.68 11.98 -3.58
N MET A 59 -1.11 11.35 -4.61
CA MET A 59 -1.43 9.97 -4.98
C MET A 59 -1.13 9.01 -3.82
N TRP A 60 0.06 9.09 -3.20
CA TRP A 60 0.39 8.30 -2.02
C TRP A 60 -0.58 8.55 -0.86
N VAL A 61 -0.95 9.82 -0.64
CA VAL A 61 -1.93 10.19 0.40
C VAL A 61 -3.29 9.55 0.13
N ALA A 62 -3.86 9.76 -1.06
CA ALA A 62 -5.17 9.25 -1.43
C ALA A 62 -5.20 7.72 -1.38
N CYS A 63 -4.20 7.06 -1.95
CA CYS A 63 -4.06 5.60 -1.91
C CYS A 63 -3.92 5.06 -0.49
N GLY A 64 -3.09 5.69 0.34
CA GLY A 64 -2.90 5.33 1.74
C GLY A 64 -4.17 5.48 2.58
N VAL A 65 -4.91 6.58 2.38
CA VAL A 65 -6.19 6.83 3.04
C VAL A 65 -7.24 5.80 2.64
N VAL A 66 -7.36 5.50 1.34
CA VAL A 66 -8.28 4.45 0.84
C VAL A 66 -7.93 3.09 1.45
N ALA A 67 -6.64 2.71 1.48
CA ALA A 67 -6.19 1.47 2.09
C ALA A 67 -6.48 1.43 3.60
N ALA A 68 -6.25 2.53 4.31
CA ALA A 68 -6.51 2.63 5.74
C ALA A 68 -8.00 2.46 6.04
N PHE A 69 -8.87 3.17 5.32
CA PHE A 69 -10.31 3.00 5.43
C PHE A 69 -10.75 1.59 5.11
N ALA A 70 -10.20 0.98 4.05
CA ALA A 70 -10.50 -0.39 3.69
C ALA A 70 -10.14 -1.41 4.78
N GLY A 71 -9.06 -1.19 5.55
CA GLY A 71 -8.71 -2.00 6.72
C GLY A 71 -9.72 -1.88 7.87
N LEU A 72 -10.31 -0.70 8.05
CA LEU A 72 -11.34 -0.47 9.07
C LEU A 72 -12.66 -1.16 8.76
N VAL A 73 -13.03 -1.27 7.47
CA VAL A 73 -14.30 -1.89 7.06
C VAL A 73 -14.25 -3.42 7.25
N VAL A 74 -15.21 -3.94 8.02
CA VAL A 74 -15.39 -5.37 8.31
C VAL A 74 -16.33 -5.98 7.26
N ASN A 75 -16.08 -7.23 6.83
CA ASN A 75 -16.98 -8.01 5.96
C ASN A 75 -17.28 -7.38 4.58
N CYS A 76 -16.40 -6.52 4.04
CA CYS A 76 -16.54 -5.96 2.70
C CYS A 76 -15.35 -6.33 1.81
N PRO A 77 -15.35 -7.52 1.18
CA PRO A 77 -14.21 -8.00 0.39
C PRO A 77 -13.89 -7.11 -0.80
N ARG A 78 -14.90 -6.47 -1.42
CA ARG A 78 -14.69 -5.51 -2.52
C ARG A 78 -13.94 -4.26 -2.08
N VAL A 79 -14.26 -3.74 -0.89
CA VAL A 79 -13.59 -2.56 -0.32
C VAL A 79 -12.16 -2.90 0.05
N GLN A 80 -11.94 -4.07 0.64
CA GLN A 80 -10.58 -4.55 0.95
C GLN A 80 -9.76 -4.77 -0.32
N ALA A 81 -10.34 -5.35 -1.38
CA ALA A 81 -9.66 -5.48 -2.67
C ALA A 81 -9.23 -4.12 -3.23
N ALA A 82 -10.12 -3.11 -3.19
CA ALA A 82 -9.77 -1.75 -3.57
C ALA A 82 -8.63 -1.17 -2.71
N GLY A 83 -8.62 -1.45 -1.40
CA GLY A 83 -7.54 -1.07 -0.49
C GLY A 83 -6.19 -1.70 -0.86
N TYR A 84 -6.16 -2.98 -1.21
CA TYR A 84 -4.93 -3.65 -1.66
C TYR A 84 -4.44 -3.12 -3.01
N THR A 85 -5.36 -2.87 -3.95
CA THR A 85 -5.02 -2.21 -5.21
C THR A 85 -4.44 -0.82 -4.95
N ALA A 86 -5.05 -0.04 -4.04
CA ALA A 86 -4.56 1.28 -3.66
C ALA A 86 -3.14 1.22 -3.04
N LEU A 87 -2.81 0.19 -2.26
CA LEU A 87 -1.43 0.00 -1.75
C LEU A 87 -0.44 -0.38 -2.84
N ALA A 88 -0.84 -1.24 -3.77
CA ALA A 88 0.03 -1.80 -4.80
C ALA A 88 0.36 -0.78 -5.90
N VAL A 89 -0.57 0.10 -6.26
CA VAL A 89 -0.40 1.03 -7.40
C VAL A 89 0.79 1.98 -7.22
N PRO A 90 0.93 2.73 -6.11
CA PRO A 90 2.07 3.64 -5.93
C PRO A 90 3.41 2.89 -5.87
N ALA A 91 3.45 1.75 -5.18
CA ALA A 91 4.66 0.92 -5.07
C ALA A 91 5.07 0.34 -6.42
N GLY A 92 4.11 -0.14 -7.22
CA GLY A 92 4.36 -0.68 -8.55
C GLY A 92 4.83 0.38 -9.53
N LEU A 93 4.25 1.59 -9.45
CA LEU A 93 4.71 2.75 -10.22
C LEU A 93 6.17 3.10 -9.88
N TRP A 94 6.53 3.12 -8.60
CA TRP A 94 7.92 3.38 -8.19
C TRP A 94 8.86 2.29 -8.67
N ALA A 95 8.47 1.02 -8.53
CA ALA A 95 9.24 -0.10 -9.02
C ALA A 95 9.53 0.03 -10.52
N GLY A 96 8.50 0.33 -11.32
CA GLY A 96 8.63 0.52 -12.77
C GLY A 96 9.51 1.71 -13.15
N ALA A 97 9.34 2.85 -12.47
CA ALA A 97 10.14 4.05 -12.71
C ALA A 97 11.63 3.83 -12.44
N PHE A 98 11.95 3.23 -11.29
CA PHE A 98 13.33 2.89 -10.95
C PHE A 98 13.91 1.81 -11.85
N ALA A 99 13.11 0.82 -12.28
CA ALA A 99 13.56 -0.21 -13.22
C ALA A 99 13.89 0.39 -14.60
N ALA A 100 13.03 1.27 -15.11
CA ALA A 100 13.26 1.97 -16.38
C ALA A 100 14.51 2.85 -16.32
N SER A 101 14.68 3.60 -15.22
CA SER A 101 15.87 4.41 -15.00
C SER A 101 17.13 3.55 -14.88
N ALA A 102 17.06 2.42 -14.16
CA ALA A 102 18.18 1.48 -14.02
C ALA A 102 18.62 0.88 -15.35
N ALA A 103 17.69 0.65 -16.27
CA ALA A 103 17.96 0.15 -17.60
C ALA A 103 18.53 1.20 -18.58
N THR A 104 18.50 2.49 -18.23
CA THR A 104 18.80 3.58 -19.18
C THR A 104 19.84 4.57 -18.66
N SER A 105 19.50 5.34 -17.62
CA SER A 105 20.22 6.55 -17.22
C SER A 105 20.83 6.48 -15.82
N TYR A 106 20.36 5.57 -14.96
CA TYR A 106 20.74 5.50 -13.55
C TYR A 106 20.74 4.06 -12.99
N PRO A 107 21.78 3.25 -13.29
CA PRO A 107 21.88 1.84 -12.86
C PRO A 107 21.72 1.60 -11.36
N ASP A 108 22.17 2.52 -10.52
CA ASP A 108 22.03 2.45 -9.05
C ASP A 108 20.55 2.42 -8.59
N GLY A 109 19.62 2.79 -9.46
CA GLY A 109 18.17 2.66 -9.24
C GLY A 109 17.68 1.22 -9.07
N ALA A 110 18.46 0.21 -9.50
CA ALA A 110 18.06 -1.19 -9.46
C ALA A 110 17.66 -1.68 -8.06
N GLY A 111 18.38 -1.24 -7.01
CA GLY A 111 18.05 -1.59 -5.63
C GLY A 111 16.68 -1.08 -5.21
N SER A 112 16.35 0.16 -5.58
CA SER A 112 15.02 0.73 -5.34
C SER A 112 13.95 0.02 -6.16
N ALA A 113 14.22 -0.32 -7.42
CA ALA A 113 13.30 -1.08 -8.27
C ALA A 113 12.94 -2.42 -7.63
N CYS A 114 13.95 -3.17 -7.16
CA CYS A 114 13.76 -4.44 -6.47
C CYS A 114 12.98 -4.28 -5.17
N GLY A 115 13.30 -3.27 -4.35
CA GLY A 115 12.60 -3.03 -3.08
C GLY A 115 11.12 -2.72 -3.26
N TRP A 116 10.81 -1.78 -4.15
CA TRP A 116 9.44 -1.41 -4.49
C TRP A 116 8.68 -2.53 -5.20
N GLY A 117 9.36 -3.27 -6.08
CA GLY A 117 8.80 -4.43 -6.77
C GLY A 117 8.45 -5.56 -5.80
N ALA A 118 9.37 -5.93 -4.91
CA ALA A 118 9.13 -6.93 -3.88
C ALA A 118 7.98 -6.52 -2.94
N PHE A 119 7.91 -5.23 -2.56
CA PHE A 119 6.80 -4.72 -1.77
C PHE A 119 5.46 -4.86 -2.50
N THR A 120 5.41 -4.47 -3.77
CA THR A 120 4.21 -4.59 -4.61
C THR A 120 3.73 -6.04 -4.70
N VAL A 121 4.65 -6.97 -4.98
CA VAL A 121 4.34 -8.41 -5.00
C VAL A 121 3.86 -8.88 -3.63
N GLY A 122 4.51 -8.46 -2.55
CA GLY A 122 4.10 -8.76 -1.17
C GLY A 122 2.66 -8.32 -0.88
N VAL A 123 2.27 -7.11 -1.31
CA VAL A 123 0.89 -6.61 -1.17
C VAL A 123 -0.09 -7.53 -1.91
N VAL A 124 0.23 -7.96 -3.13
CA VAL A 124 -0.61 -8.89 -3.91
C VAL A 124 -0.73 -10.24 -3.20
N LEU A 125 0.36 -10.79 -2.68
CA LEU A 125 0.35 -12.05 -1.94
C LEU A 125 -0.51 -11.96 -0.67
N VAL A 126 -0.35 -10.89 0.12
CA VAL A 126 -1.18 -10.63 1.31
C VAL A 126 -2.65 -10.44 0.93
N SER A 127 -2.93 -9.84 -0.23
CA SER A 127 -4.30 -9.68 -0.71
C SER A 127 -5.01 -11.02 -0.95
N GLY A 128 -4.27 -12.08 -1.28
CA GLY A 128 -4.79 -13.43 -1.47
C GLY A 128 -4.91 -14.28 -0.20
N MET A 129 -4.47 -13.78 0.95
CA MET A 129 -4.62 -14.50 2.23
C MET A 129 -6.08 -14.52 2.69
N ASP A 130 -6.48 -15.59 3.36
CA ASP A 130 -7.83 -15.71 3.92
C ASP A 130 -8.00 -14.90 5.20
N ASP A 131 -9.19 -14.31 5.37
CA ASP A 131 -9.60 -13.76 6.66
C ASP A 131 -9.94 -14.91 7.63
N PRO A 132 -9.68 -14.74 8.94
CA PRO A 132 -9.97 -15.79 9.90
C PRO A 132 -11.48 -16.05 9.95
N LEU A 133 -11.85 -17.33 9.87
CA LEU A 133 -13.26 -17.75 9.90
C LEU A 133 -14.01 -17.12 11.11
N PRO A 134 -15.29 -16.76 10.93
CA PRO A 134 -16.16 -16.34 12.02
C PRO A 134 -16.11 -17.34 13.20
N PRO A 135 -16.19 -16.88 14.46
CA PRO A 135 -16.07 -17.78 15.63
C PRO A 135 -17.03 -18.97 15.59
N GLN A 136 -18.23 -18.78 15.04
CA GLN A 136 -19.25 -19.82 14.87
C GLN A 136 -18.90 -20.90 13.82
N LEU A 137 -17.95 -20.64 12.93
CA LEU A 137 -17.46 -21.58 11.92
C LEU A 137 -16.12 -22.22 12.31
N ARG A 138 -15.53 -21.85 13.46
CA ARG A 138 -14.28 -22.46 13.94
C ARG A 138 -14.57 -23.79 14.62
N LYS A 139 -13.86 -24.86 14.23
CA LYS A 139 -13.84 -26.10 15.02
C LYS A 139 -13.33 -25.81 16.42
N ARG A 140 -14.10 -26.18 17.45
CA ARG A 140 -13.59 -26.20 18.83
C ARG A 140 -12.56 -27.33 18.91
N VAL A 141 -11.30 -26.98 19.02
CA VAL A 141 -10.26 -27.94 19.41
C VAL A 141 -10.53 -28.26 20.89
N ARG A 142 -10.86 -29.52 21.19
CA ARG A 142 -10.94 -30.04 22.55
C ARG A 142 -9.56 -30.36 23.07
#